data_AF-A0A3P7IE15-F1
#
_entry.id   AF-A0A3P7IE15-F1
#
_cell.length_a   1.000
_cell.length_b   1.000
_cell.length_c   1.000
_cell.angle_alpha   90.00
_cell.angle_beta   90.00
_cell.angle_gamma   90.00
#
_symmetry.space_group_name_H-M   'P 1'
#
loop_
_entity.id
_entity.type
_entity.pdbx_description
1 polymer ?
#
loop_
_entity_poly.entity_id
_entity_poly.type
_entity_poly.pdbx_seq_one_letter_code
_entity_poly.pdbx_strand_id
1 'polypeptide(L)'
;MTKRRPSNKKPTGVNTSLGKSLTNERERVRKAHQRSKYDAEEIENPAFLEAESKKCIDSITDETSLEEFLAKAQLAGTEFTAEREQIRVVEKDSAVVIPSRVQYENNLELQKQFEHRLRIPRRPPKDLWNTAEELTKFENEAFLRWRSDLSELQEVRFILVCKGVKT
;
A
#
# COMPACT_ATOMS: atom_id res chain seq x y z
N MET A 1 -46.72 -42.71 0.37
CA MET A 1 -46.29 -41.92 -0.81
C MET A 1 -44.77 -41.83 -0.81
N THR A 2 -44.08 -42.53 -1.71
CA THR A 2 -42.61 -42.55 -1.81
C THR A 2 -42.15 -41.54 -2.84
N LYS A 3 -41.35 -40.53 -2.44
CA LYS A 3 -40.78 -39.56 -3.39
C LYS A 3 -39.63 -40.22 -4.16
N ARG A 4 -39.81 -40.42 -5.47
CA ARG A 4 -38.75 -40.89 -6.38
C ARG A 4 -37.65 -39.81 -6.49
N ARG A 5 -36.40 -40.20 -6.26
CA ARG A 5 -35.20 -39.38 -6.47
C ARG A 5 -34.99 -39.17 -7.98
N PRO A 6 -34.79 -37.94 -8.48
CA PRO A 6 -34.51 -37.76 -9.91
C PRO A 6 -33.15 -38.36 -10.27
N SER A 7 -33.12 -39.09 -11.39
CA SER A 7 -31.93 -39.77 -11.92
C SER A 7 -30.96 -38.74 -12.50
N ASN A 8 -29.72 -38.73 -12.02
CA ASN A 8 -28.61 -37.94 -12.60
C ASN A 8 -28.17 -38.54 -13.94
N LYS A 9 -28.91 -38.28 -15.03
CA LYS A 9 -28.38 -38.52 -16.38
C LYS A 9 -27.42 -37.39 -16.72
N LYS A 10 -26.15 -37.73 -16.94
CA LYS A 10 -25.14 -36.78 -17.43
C LYS A 10 -25.50 -36.36 -18.86
N PRO A 11 -25.48 -35.07 -19.22
CA PRO A 11 -25.78 -34.65 -20.58
C PRO A 11 -24.69 -35.18 -21.53
N THR A 12 -25.08 -36.07 -22.44
CA THR A 12 -24.26 -36.55 -23.54
C THR A 12 -24.35 -35.56 -24.70
N GLY A 13 -23.36 -34.68 -24.84
CA GLY A 13 -23.24 -33.70 -25.92
C GLY A 13 -22.08 -32.72 -25.70
N VAL A 14 -21.70 -32.00 -26.76
CA VAL A 14 -20.53 -31.12 -27.05
C VAL A 14 -19.91 -30.31 -25.89
N ASN A 15 -20.58 -30.17 -24.76
CA ASN A 15 -20.15 -29.42 -23.57
C ASN A 15 -19.37 -30.27 -22.55
N THR A 16 -19.09 -31.55 -22.84
CA THR A 16 -18.28 -32.42 -21.97
C THR A 16 -16.78 -32.13 -22.02
N SER A 17 -16.30 -31.43 -23.05
CA SER A 17 -14.88 -31.12 -23.25
C SER A 17 -14.38 -30.01 -22.33
N LEU A 18 -15.14 -28.92 -22.20
CA LEU A 18 -14.71 -27.76 -21.40
C LEU A 18 -14.70 -28.06 -19.90
N GLY A 19 -15.76 -28.68 -19.38
CA GLY A 19 -15.83 -29.07 -17.97
C GLY A 19 -14.69 -30.02 -17.59
N LYS A 20 -14.40 -31.00 -18.45
CA LYS A 20 -13.26 -31.91 -18.27
C LYS A 20 -11.92 -31.18 -18.40
N SER A 21 -11.73 -30.28 -19.37
CA SER A 21 -10.51 -29.47 -19.49
C SER A 21 -10.27 -28.61 -18.26
N LEU A 22 -11.28 -27.92 -17.74
CA LEU A 22 -11.13 -27.10 -16.53
C LEU A 22 -10.82 -27.94 -15.29
N THR A 23 -11.39 -29.15 -15.19
CA THR A 23 -11.11 -30.07 -14.08
C THR A 23 -9.69 -30.64 -14.20
N ASN A 24 -9.27 -31.02 -15.41
CA ASN A 24 -7.92 -31.50 -15.70
C ASN A 24 -6.87 -30.41 -15.46
N GLU A 25 -7.16 -29.15 -15.81
CA GLU A 25 -6.26 -28.02 -15.56
C GLU A 25 -6.06 -27.76 -14.07
N ARG A 26 -7.14 -27.81 -13.28
CA ARG A 26 -7.05 -27.74 -11.81
C ARG A 26 -6.23 -28.88 -11.21
N GLU A 27 -6.38 -30.10 -11.72
CA GLU A 27 -5.57 -31.24 -11.27
C GLU A 27 -4.10 -31.10 -11.64
N ARG A 28 -3.78 -30.52 -12.82
CA ARG A 28 -2.40 -30.23 -13.23
C ARG A 28 -1.73 -29.23 -12.30
N VAL A 29 -2.38 -28.11 -12.00
CA VAL A 29 -1.85 -27.08 -11.09
C VAL A 29 -1.63 -27.67 -9.69
N ARG A 30 -2.59 -28.46 -9.18
CA ARG A 30 -2.46 -29.12 -7.87
C ARG A 30 -1.29 -30.11 -7.84
N LYS A 31 -1.10 -30.91 -8.89
CA LYS A 31 0.04 -31.85 -8.99
C LYS A 31 1.37 -31.13 -9.13
N ALA A 32 1.44 -30.02 -9.87
CA ALA A 32 2.65 -29.20 -9.97
C ALA A 32 3.06 -28.63 -8.61
N HIS A 33 2.09 -28.14 -7.83
CA HIS A 33 2.35 -27.61 -6.49
C HIS A 33 2.71 -28.70 -5.48
N GLN A 34 2.14 -29.91 -5.61
CA GLN A 34 2.57 -31.05 -4.79
C GLN A 34 3.97 -31.53 -5.17
N ARG A 35 4.33 -31.56 -6.46
CA ARG A 35 5.69 -31.87 -6.91
C ARG A 35 6.71 -30.87 -6.38
N SER A 36 6.44 -29.58 -6.46
CA SER A 36 7.34 -28.57 -5.89
C SER A 36 7.53 -28.68 -4.38
N LYS A 37 6.61 -29.37 -3.68
CA LYS A 37 6.66 -29.55 -2.22
C LYS A 37 7.37 -30.84 -1.79
N TYR A 38 7.45 -31.86 -2.65
CA TYR A 38 7.93 -33.20 -2.28
C TYR A 38 9.04 -33.78 -3.19
N ASP A 39 9.25 -33.28 -4.42
CA ASP A 39 10.37 -33.69 -5.30
C ASP A 39 11.65 -32.87 -5.03
N ALA A 40 11.81 -32.36 -3.80
CA ALA A 40 12.98 -31.62 -3.35
C ALA A 40 14.04 -32.56 -2.73
N GLU A 41 14.23 -33.76 -3.30
CA GLU A 41 15.31 -34.69 -2.89
C GLU A 41 16.67 -34.34 -3.52
N GLU A 42 16.79 -33.14 -4.09
CA GLU A 42 18.06 -32.48 -4.41
C GLU A 42 18.05 -31.06 -3.84
N ILE A 43 17.70 -30.92 -2.55
CA ILE A 43 18.03 -29.72 -1.79
C ILE A 43 19.53 -29.79 -1.48
N GLU A 44 20.34 -29.26 -2.38
CA GLU A 44 21.61 -28.68 -1.95
C GLU A 44 21.30 -27.68 -0.84
N ASN A 45 21.94 -27.89 0.31
CA ASN A 45 21.73 -27.14 1.53
C ASN A 45 21.75 -25.62 1.23
N PRO A 46 20.66 -24.85 1.49
CA PRO A 46 20.56 -23.44 1.12
C PRO A 46 21.58 -22.55 1.83
N ALA A 47 22.31 -23.09 2.82
CA ALA A 47 23.48 -22.44 3.40
C ALA A 47 24.62 -22.17 2.38
N PHE A 48 24.63 -22.84 1.22
CA PHE A 48 25.67 -22.69 0.19
C PHE A 48 25.18 -22.04 -1.11
N LEU A 49 23.89 -21.67 -1.21
CA LEU A 49 23.37 -20.88 -2.33
C LEU A 49 23.58 -19.41 -2.03
N GLU A 50 24.54 -18.77 -2.71
CA GLU A 50 24.70 -17.32 -2.79
C GLU A 50 23.59 -16.71 -3.68
N ALA A 51 22.33 -17.09 -3.39
CA ALA A 51 21.16 -16.57 -4.05
C ALA A 51 20.71 -15.35 -3.25
N GLU A 52 20.82 -14.18 -3.88
CA GLU A 52 20.26 -12.92 -3.40
C GLU A 52 18.90 -13.17 -2.73
N SER A 53 18.82 -12.81 -1.46
CA SER A 53 17.62 -12.98 -0.65
C SER A 53 16.48 -12.23 -1.34
N LYS A 54 15.62 -13.00 -2.02
CA LYS A 54 14.32 -12.51 -2.46
C LYS A 54 13.60 -12.10 -1.19
N LYS A 55 13.57 -10.79 -0.92
CA LYS A 55 12.90 -10.19 0.22
C LYS A 55 11.46 -10.69 0.24
N CYS A 56 11.16 -11.61 1.15
CA CYS A 56 9.81 -11.93 1.52
C CYS A 56 9.22 -10.64 2.09
N ILE A 57 8.28 -10.03 1.36
CA ILE A 57 7.45 -8.95 1.88
C ILE A 57 6.52 -9.58 2.90
N ASP A 58 6.96 -9.61 4.16
CA ASP A 58 6.11 -9.95 5.28
C ASP A 58 5.06 -8.86 5.41
N SER A 59 3.79 -9.23 5.27
CA SER A 59 2.66 -8.34 5.51
C SER A 59 2.55 -8.05 7.00
N ILE A 60 3.23 -6.99 7.44
CA ILE A 60 3.17 -6.45 8.79
C ILE A 60 2.10 -5.35 8.76
N THR A 61 1.05 -5.48 9.59
CA THR A 61 -0.05 -4.52 9.62
C THR A 61 0.27 -3.24 10.37
N ASP A 62 1.32 -3.24 11.20
CA ASP A 62 1.81 -2.08 11.96
C ASP A 62 3.32 -1.92 11.76
N GLU A 63 3.75 -0.96 10.94
CA GLU A 63 5.17 -0.65 10.72
C GLU A 63 5.75 0.02 11.98
N THR A 64 6.85 -0.52 12.52
CA THR A 64 7.54 0.12 13.64
C THR A 64 8.21 1.42 13.17
N SER A 65 8.21 2.46 14.01
CA SER A 65 8.75 3.79 13.66
C SER A 65 10.21 3.78 13.17
N LEU A 66 10.98 2.74 13.48
CA LEU A 66 12.37 2.60 13.06
C LEU A 66 12.49 2.03 11.64
N GLU A 67 11.68 1.03 11.30
CA GLU A 67 11.71 0.37 9.99
C GLU A 67 11.29 1.36 8.87
N GLU A 68 10.25 2.15 9.10
CA GLU A 68 9.80 3.22 8.19
C GLU A 68 10.90 4.27 7.98
N PHE A 69 11.62 4.62 9.06
CA PHE A 69 12.71 5.59 9.00
C PHE A 69 13.89 5.06 8.17
N LEU A 70 14.31 3.81 8.38
CA LEU A 70 15.40 3.19 7.63
C LEU A 70 15.03 3.00 6.15
N ALA A 71 13.79 2.59 5.84
CA ALA A 71 13.29 2.48 4.48
C ALA A 71 13.30 3.84 3.76
N LYS A 72 12.91 4.91 4.46
CA LYS A 72 12.92 6.26 3.92
C LYS A 72 14.34 6.79 3.69
N ALA A 73 15.29 6.51 4.59
CA ALA A 73 16.69 6.88 4.42
C ALA A 73 17.33 6.17 3.22
N GLN A 74 17.03 4.87 3.03
CA GLN A 74 17.48 4.11 1.87
C GLN A 74 16.89 4.66 0.56
N LEU A 75 15.60 4.99 0.54
CA LEU A 75 14.93 5.57 -0.64
C LEU A 75 15.45 6.98 -0.96
N ALA A 76 15.84 7.75 0.05
CA ALA A 76 16.45 9.07 -0.11
C ALA A 76 17.93 9.02 -0.54
N GLY A 77 18.58 7.83 -0.52
CA GLY A 77 19.98 7.67 -0.90
C GLY A 77 20.97 8.37 0.05
N THR A 78 20.55 8.63 1.30
CA THR A 78 21.39 9.28 2.30
C THR A 78 22.05 8.24 3.19
N GLU A 79 23.39 8.21 3.25
CA GLU A 79 24.12 7.39 4.21
C GLU A 79 24.09 8.06 5.59
N PHE A 80 23.27 7.53 6.51
CA PHE A 80 23.20 8.03 7.88
C PHE A 80 24.19 7.26 8.76
N THR A 81 25.34 7.88 9.04
CA THR A 81 26.28 7.41 10.07
C THR A 81 25.77 7.88 11.44
N ALA A 82 24.97 7.03 12.08
CA ALA A 82 24.50 7.29 13.43
C ALA A 82 25.65 7.07 14.43
N GLU A 83 26.39 8.12 14.79
CA GLU A 83 27.07 8.12 16.09
C GLU A 83 26.02 7.83 17.17
N ARG A 84 26.34 6.97 18.14
CA ARG A 84 25.42 6.42 19.15
C ARG A 84 24.90 7.49 20.12
N GLU A 85 24.11 8.43 19.63
CA GLU A 85 23.30 9.31 20.46
C GLU A 85 21.97 8.64 20.79
N GLN A 86 21.41 9.02 21.95
CA GLN A 86 20.16 8.50 22.48
C GLN A 86 19.00 8.93 21.57
N ILE A 87 18.61 8.08 20.62
CA ILE A 87 17.41 8.28 19.80
C ILE A 87 16.21 8.31 20.76
N ARG A 88 15.66 9.50 21.00
CA ARG A 88 14.34 9.65 21.62
C ARG A 88 13.31 9.65 20.51
N VAL A 89 12.68 8.49 20.33
CA VAL A 89 11.45 8.40 19.54
C VAL A 89 10.41 9.27 20.26
N VAL A 90 10.10 10.42 19.69
CA VAL A 90 8.94 11.19 20.12
C VAL A 90 7.73 10.45 19.56
N GLU A 91 7.15 9.58 20.39
CA GLU A 91 5.80 9.11 20.18
C GLU A 91 4.93 10.37 20.13
N LYS A 92 4.55 10.78 18.92
CA LYS A 92 3.47 11.74 18.76
C LYS A 92 2.24 10.98 19.18
N ASP A 93 1.88 11.10 20.45
CA ASP A 93 0.52 10.85 20.92
C ASP A 93 -0.39 11.73 20.09
N SER A 94 -0.83 11.22 18.95
CA SER A 94 -1.87 11.82 18.16
C SER A 94 -3.15 11.57 18.94
N ALA A 95 -3.35 12.35 20.01
CA ALA A 95 -4.62 12.39 20.70
C ALA A 95 -5.68 12.66 19.63
N VAL A 96 -6.54 11.68 19.40
CA VAL A 96 -7.71 11.84 18.53
C VAL A 96 -8.64 12.78 19.29
N VAL A 97 -8.39 14.07 19.17
CA VAL A 97 -9.26 15.10 19.72
C VAL A 97 -10.49 15.14 18.83
N ILE A 98 -11.58 14.56 19.30
CA ILE A 98 -12.89 14.72 18.67
C ILE A 98 -13.28 16.18 18.90
N PRO A 99 -13.35 17.02 17.84
CA PRO A 99 -13.69 18.43 18.03
C PRO A 99 -15.14 18.55 18.50
N SER A 100 -15.37 19.46 19.44
CA SER A 100 -16.72 19.85 19.84
C SER A 100 -17.47 20.48 18.64
N ARG A 101 -18.81 20.45 18.64
CA ARG A 101 -19.63 20.98 17.54
C ARG A 101 -19.28 22.42 17.18
N VAL A 102 -18.99 23.26 18.17
CA VAL A 102 -18.58 24.66 17.95
C VAL A 102 -17.20 24.76 17.27
N GLN A 103 -16.27 23.87 17.65
CA GLN A 103 -14.93 23.81 17.04
C GLN A 103 -15.01 23.33 15.58
N TYR A 104 -15.95 22.44 15.27
CA TYR A 104 -16.19 21.96 13.92
C TYR A 104 -16.69 23.08 12.99
N GLU A 105 -17.68 23.88 13.40
CA GLU A 105 -18.19 25.00 12.60
C GLU A 105 -17.09 26.04 12.32
N ASN A 106 -16.34 26.43 13.35
CA ASN A 106 -15.21 27.35 13.19
C ASN A 106 -14.13 26.79 12.25
N ASN A 107 -13.86 25.48 12.34
CA ASN A 107 -12.91 24.83 11.45
C ASN A 107 -13.42 24.80 10.00
N LEU A 108 -14.71 24.58 9.79
CA LEU A 108 -15.33 24.62 8.46
C LEU A 108 -15.25 26.02 7.83
N GLU A 109 -15.45 27.07 8.61
CA GLU A 109 -15.26 28.45 8.14
C GLU A 109 -13.81 28.72 7.74
N LEU A 110 -12.85 28.29 8.56
CA LEU A 110 -11.42 28.39 8.24
C LEU A 110 -11.07 27.58 6.98
N GLN A 111 -11.61 26.37 6.83
CA GLN A 111 -11.40 25.56 5.62
C GLN A 111 -11.93 26.26 4.36
N LYS A 112 -13.11 26.89 4.43
CA LYS A 112 -13.65 27.69 3.31
C LYS A 112 -12.76 28.89 2.98
N GLN A 113 -12.22 29.57 3.98
CA GLN A 113 -11.28 30.68 3.77
C GLN A 113 -9.99 30.23 3.07
N PHE A 114 -9.47 29.05 3.44
CA PHE A 114 -8.20 28.52 2.94
C PHE A 114 -8.33 27.42 1.89
N GLU A 115 -9.51 27.28 1.26
CA GLU A 115 -9.78 26.23 0.28
C GLU A 115 -8.74 26.22 -0.86
N HIS A 116 -8.27 27.41 -1.25
CA HIS A 116 -7.24 27.60 -2.27
C HIS A 116 -5.88 26.99 -1.90
N ARG A 117 -5.47 27.02 -0.62
CA ARG A 117 -4.20 26.44 -0.13
C ARG A 117 -4.34 24.96 0.26
N LEU A 118 -5.53 24.53 0.69
CA LEU A 118 -5.79 23.14 1.10
C LEU A 118 -5.94 22.18 -0.09
N ARG A 119 -5.93 22.69 -1.33
CA ARG A 119 -6.15 21.89 -2.54
C ARG A 119 -4.99 20.93 -2.80
N ILE A 120 -5.32 19.66 -2.97
CA ILE A 120 -4.35 18.61 -3.31
C ILE A 120 -3.74 18.89 -4.69
N PRO A 121 -2.40 18.92 -4.82
CA PRO A 121 -1.73 19.13 -6.10
C PRO A 121 -2.08 17.98 -7.05
N ARG A 122 -2.47 18.34 -8.27
CA ARG A 122 -2.80 17.38 -9.32
C ARG A 122 -1.58 17.16 -10.21
N ARG A 123 -1.57 16.03 -10.92
CA ARG A 123 -0.54 15.74 -11.92
C ARG A 123 -0.48 16.87 -12.96
N PRO A 124 0.72 17.42 -13.27
CA PRO A 124 0.88 18.45 -14.28
C PRO A 124 0.38 17.98 -15.66
N PRO A 125 -0.19 18.86 -16.50
CA PRO A 125 -0.59 18.53 -17.86
C PRO A 125 0.61 18.03 -18.68
N LYS A 126 0.33 17.18 -19.66
CA LYS A 126 1.37 16.49 -20.47
C LYS A 126 2.23 17.46 -21.29
N ASP A 127 1.71 18.64 -21.61
CA ASP A 127 2.38 19.62 -22.46
C ASP A 127 3.57 20.34 -21.78
N LEU A 128 3.73 20.17 -20.46
CA LEU A 128 4.77 20.84 -19.66
C LEU A 128 6.09 20.06 -19.54
N TRP A 129 6.12 18.80 -19.96
CA TRP A 129 7.26 17.92 -19.74
C TRP A 129 7.45 16.99 -20.93
N ASN A 130 8.71 16.72 -21.29
CA ASN A 130 9.04 15.81 -22.38
C ASN A 130 9.71 14.52 -21.87
N THR A 131 10.39 14.58 -20.72
CA THR A 131 11.11 13.45 -20.12
C THR A 131 10.46 13.02 -18.80
N ALA A 132 10.57 11.73 -18.47
CA ALA A 132 10.04 11.18 -17.22
C ALA A 132 10.67 11.81 -15.98
N GLU A 133 11.98 12.11 -16.02
CA GLU A 133 12.69 12.76 -14.90
C GLU A 133 12.21 14.18 -14.63
N GLU A 134 11.90 14.94 -15.70
CA GLU A 134 11.36 16.30 -15.58
C GLU A 134 9.96 16.27 -14.95
N LEU A 135 9.11 15.32 -15.36
CA LEU A 135 7.81 15.12 -14.74
C LEU A 135 7.94 14.86 -13.23
N THR A 136 8.82 13.94 -12.84
CA THR A 136 9.02 13.62 -11.42
C THR A 136 9.53 14.82 -10.62
N LYS A 137 10.41 15.64 -11.20
CA LYS A 137 10.85 16.90 -10.57
C LYS A 137 9.70 17.86 -10.35
N PHE A 138 8.86 18.10 -11.35
CA PHE A 138 7.70 18.98 -11.22
C PHE A 138 6.65 18.44 -10.23
N GLU A 139 6.40 17.13 -10.22
CA GLU A 139 5.50 16.49 -9.27
C GLU A 139 6.02 16.66 -7.83
N ASN A 140 7.33 16.45 -7.62
CA ASN A 140 7.97 16.62 -6.33
C ASN A 140 7.91 18.07 -5.86
N GLU A 141 8.22 19.04 -6.72
CA GLU A 141 8.14 20.46 -6.38
C GLU A 141 6.71 20.88 -6.00
N ALA A 142 5.71 20.46 -6.78
CA ALA A 142 4.31 20.75 -6.50
C ALA A 142 3.85 20.12 -5.18
N PHE A 143 4.28 18.87 -4.92
CA PHE A 143 3.98 18.16 -3.68
C PHE A 143 4.63 18.82 -2.45
N LEU A 144 5.88 19.23 -2.56
CA LEU A 144 6.61 19.89 -1.48
C LEU A 144 5.98 21.24 -1.14
N ARG A 145 5.66 22.07 -2.14
CA ARG A 145 4.97 23.35 -1.93
C ARG A 145 3.64 23.16 -1.18
N TRP A 146 2.83 22.20 -1.62
CA TRP A 146 1.57 21.88 -0.95
C TRP A 146 1.77 21.41 0.50
N ARG A 147 2.77 20.55 0.77
CA ARG A 147 3.07 20.12 2.15
C ARG A 147 3.54 21.28 3.03
N SER A 148 4.36 22.17 2.49
CA SER A 148 4.79 23.38 3.20
C SER A 148 3.60 24.27 3.56
N ASP A 149 2.71 24.51 2.60
CA ASP A 149 1.47 25.27 2.82
C ASP A 149 0.60 24.65 3.92
N LEU A 150 0.45 23.32 3.93
CA LEU A 150 -0.28 22.62 4.98
C LEU A 150 0.38 22.75 6.36
N SER A 151 1.71 22.65 6.42
CA SER A 151 2.44 22.80 7.68
C SER A 151 2.25 24.19 8.28
N GLU A 152 2.37 25.23 7.44
CA GLU A 152 2.15 26.61 7.87
C GLU A 152 0.73 26.84 8.39
N LEU A 153 -0.28 26.29 7.71
CA LEU A 153 -1.68 26.38 8.15
C LEU A 153 -1.92 25.65 9.49
N GLN A 154 -1.26 24.53 9.71
CA GLN A 154 -1.35 23.77 10.94
C GLN A 154 -0.72 24.53 12.12
N GLU A 155 0.43 25.17 11.91
CA GLU A 155 1.16 25.95 12.92
C GLU A 155 0.42 27.24 13.30
N VAL A 156 -0.12 27.98 12.32
CA VAL A 156 -0.68 29.31 12.57
C VAL A 156 -2.10 29.25 13.13
N ARG A 157 -2.92 28.25 12.75
CA ARG A 157 -4.38 28.29 13.01
C ARG A 157 -4.97 27.05 13.66
N PHE A 158 -4.18 26.05 14.03
CA PHE A 158 -4.68 24.77 14.57
C PHE A 158 -5.82 24.19 13.72
N ILE A 159 -5.74 24.35 12.39
CA ILE A 159 -6.74 23.73 11.51
C ILE A 159 -6.53 22.22 11.62
N LEU A 160 -7.49 21.55 12.25
CA LEU A 160 -7.56 20.10 12.29
C LEU A 160 -7.86 19.59 10.89
N VAL A 161 -6.82 19.18 10.18
CA VAL A 161 -6.94 18.45 8.91
C VAL A 161 -7.14 16.98 9.25
N CYS A 162 -8.39 16.57 9.44
CA CYS A 162 -8.71 15.16 9.60
C CYS A 162 -8.44 14.42 8.28
N LYS A 163 -7.70 13.31 8.33
CA LYS A 163 -7.63 12.40 7.20
C LYS A 163 -9.03 11.84 6.96
N GLY A 164 -9.68 12.30 5.89
CA GLY A 164 -10.99 11.80 5.49
C GLY A 164 -10.89 10.32 5.11
N VAL A 165 -11.23 9.45 6.06
CA VAL A 165 -11.56 8.06 5.75
C VAL A 165 -12.90 8.10 5.02
N LYS A 166 -12.87 8.01 3.70
CA LYS A 166 -14.09 7.76 2.93
C LYS A 166 -14.58 6.36 3.29
N THR A 167 -15.65 6.28 4.06
CA THR A 167 -16.46 5.07 4.26
C THR A 167 -17.17 4.68 2.98
#